data_AF-A0A8J3HKE9-F1
#
_entry.id   AF-A0A8J3HKE9-F1
#
_cell.length_a   1.000
_cell.length_b   1.000
_cell.length_c   1.000
_cell.angle_alpha   90.00
_cell.angle_beta   90.00
_cell.angle_gamma   90.00
#
_symmetry.space_group_name_H-M   'P 1'
#
loop_
_entity.id
_entity.type
_entity.pdbx_description
1 polymer ?
#
loop_
_entity_poly.entity_id
_entity_poly.type
_entity_poly.pdbx_seq_one_letter_code
_entity_poly.pdbx_strand_id
1 'polypeptide(L)'
;MNTSRRLVRALLVAAALAAPIAVAAPAHASTASNGCTVTPKTPYHNGDFTAAGLKRIAYEVEITCVAGVTITVEEQRWEEDANQSDDFIGDSSLVRAFPTADTITWTITGTLPDTDDLFDMYEEMYQKVHFKVTSGPVTSGWTNWERSGVRSIHV
;
A
#
# COMPACT_ATOMS: atom_id res chain seq x y z
N MET A 1 -39.05 65.59 -40.49
CA MET A 1 -37.57 65.72 -40.48
C MET A 1 -37.04 64.51 -39.74
N ASN A 2 -36.49 63.51 -40.44
CA ASN A 2 -35.04 63.28 -40.64
C ASN A 2 -34.25 63.40 -39.31
N THR A 3 -33.42 62.47 -38.85
CA THR A 3 -32.57 61.52 -39.60
C THR A 3 -31.97 60.48 -38.64
N SER A 4 -31.55 59.36 -39.24
CA SER A 4 -30.94 58.14 -38.71
C SER A 4 -29.59 58.27 -37.99
N ARG A 5 -29.23 57.23 -37.21
CA ARG A 5 -27.99 56.39 -37.31
C ARG A 5 -27.94 55.40 -36.12
N ARG A 6 -28.23 54.11 -36.35
CA ARG A 6 -27.29 52.95 -36.47
C ARG A 6 -26.34 52.78 -35.29
N LEU A 7 -26.31 51.59 -34.69
CA LEU A 7 -25.13 50.77 -34.27
C LEU A 7 -25.67 49.43 -33.72
N VAL A 8 -25.58 48.33 -34.48
CA VAL A 8 -24.56 47.24 -34.44
C VAL A 8 -24.94 46.06 -33.52
N ARG A 9 -24.78 44.88 -34.11
CA ARG A 9 -25.14 43.51 -33.72
C ARG A 9 -24.58 43.04 -32.37
N ALA A 10 -25.29 42.09 -31.76
CA ALA A 10 -24.68 40.94 -31.12
C ALA A 10 -25.58 39.70 -31.32
N LEU A 11 -25.15 38.76 -32.17
CA LEU A 11 -25.64 37.39 -32.13
C LEU A 11 -24.89 36.68 -31.00
N LEU A 12 -25.61 36.23 -29.98
CA LEU A 12 -25.08 35.31 -28.97
C LEU A 12 -25.29 33.88 -29.49
N VAL A 13 -24.21 33.25 -29.95
CA VAL A 13 -24.18 31.81 -30.17
C VAL A 13 -23.84 31.15 -28.84
N ALA A 14 -24.81 30.48 -28.23
CA ALA A 14 -24.59 29.65 -27.04
C ALA A 14 -23.96 28.32 -27.49
N ALA A 15 -22.65 28.18 -27.33
CA ALA A 15 -21.97 26.89 -27.45
C ALA A 15 -22.19 26.10 -26.15
N ALA A 16 -22.97 25.02 -26.21
CA ALA A 16 -23.09 24.07 -25.12
C ALA A 16 -21.79 23.25 -25.02
N LEU A 17 -21.01 23.51 -23.98
CA LEU A 17 -19.84 22.69 -23.62
C LEU A 17 -20.33 21.37 -23.01
N ALA A 18 -20.40 20.32 -23.82
CA ALA A 18 -20.45 18.95 -23.31
C ALA A 18 -19.04 18.60 -22.79
N ALA A 19 -18.84 18.70 -21.47
CA ALA A 19 -17.59 18.28 -20.85
C ALA A 19 -17.53 16.73 -20.84
N PRO A 20 -16.41 16.11 -21.25
CA PRO A 20 -16.23 14.68 -21.07
C PRO A 20 -16.13 14.38 -19.57
N ILE A 21 -16.95 13.44 -19.11
CA ILE A 21 -16.79 12.83 -17.79
C ILE A 21 -15.44 12.10 -17.83
N ALA A 22 -14.44 12.68 -17.18
CA ALA A 22 -13.18 11.99 -16.93
C ALA A 22 -13.50 10.82 -15.98
N VAL A 23 -13.67 9.62 -16.56
CA VAL A 23 -13.70 8.39 -15.78
C VAL A 23 -12.27 8.20 -15.29
N ALA A 24 -12.01 8.53 -14.04
CA ALA A 24 -10.77 8.13 -13.37
C ALA A 24 -10.72 6.60 -13.44
N ALA A 25 -9.77 6.04 -14.21
CA ALA A 25 -9.46 4.63 -14.09
C ALA A 25 -9.08 4.36 -12.63
N PRO A 26 -9.54 3.25 -12.02
CA PRO A 26 -9.07 2.91 -10.69
C PRO A 26 -7.55 2.80 -10.78
N ALA A 27 -6.84 3.42 -9.84
CA ALA A 27 -5.45 3.05 -9.62
C ALA A 27 -5.48 1.53 -9.38
N HIS A 28 -4.89 0.76 -10.30
CA HIS A 28 -4.80 -0.69 -10.19
C HIS A 28 -3.86 -1.00 -9.01
N ALA A 29 -4.39 -0.95 -7.79
CA ALA A 29 -3.69 -1.45 -6.63
C ALA A 29 -3.44 -2.93 -6.89
N SER A 30 -2.17 -3.33 -6.93
CA SER A 30 -1.76 -4.73 -7.16
C SER A 30 -2.16 -5.66 -6.00
N THR A 31 -2.74 -5.06 -4.97
CA THR A 31 -3.21 -5.67 -3.74
C THR A 31 -4.32 -6.68 -3.93
N ALA A 32 -5.10 -6.65 -5.03
CA ALA A 32 -6.19 -7.58 -5.29
C ALA A 32 -5.88 -8.55 -6.43
N SER A 33 -5.91 -9.86 -6.15
CA SER A 33 -5.70 -10.91 -7.14
C SER A 33 -6.42 -12.19 -6.73
N ASN A 34 -7.07 -12.85 -7.70
CA ASN A 34 -7.66 -14.17 -7.56
C ASN A 34 -8.56 -14.37 -6.33
N GLY A 35 -9.36 -13.36 -5.99
CA GLY A 35 -10.29 -13.40 -4.88
C GLY A 35 -9.68 -13.08 -3.51
N CYS A 36 -8.43 -12.66 -3.46
CA CYS A 36 -7.78 -12.15 -2.27
C CYS A 36 -7.35 -10.69 -2.45
N THR A 37 -7.38 -9.93 -1.36
CA THR A 37 -6.78 -8.60 -1.22
C THR A 37 -5.75 -8.64 -0.09
N VAL A 38 -4.51 -8.23 -0.36
CA VAL A 38 -3.42 -8.16 0.62
C VAL A 38 -2.93 -6.72 0.70
N THR A 39 -3.01 -6.12 1.88
CA THR A 39 -2.63 -4.72 2.10
C THR A 39 -1.58 -4.61 3.21
N PRO A 40 -0.32 -4.26 2.88
CA PRO A 40 0.68 -3.98 3.90
C PRO A 40 0.35 -2.64 4.57
N LYS A 41 0.27 -2.62 5.91
CA LYS A 41 0.03 -1.39 6.68
C LYS A 41 1.36 -0.72 6.99
N THR A 42 1.34 0.60 7.24
CA THR A 42 2.54 1.30 7.70
C THR A 42 3.00 0.71 9.05
N PRO A 43 4.30 0.41 9.23
CA PRO A 43 4.80 -0.13 10.49
C PRO A 43 4.57 0.82 11.67
N TYR A 44 4.57 0.26 12.88
CA TYR A 44 4.40 1.06 14.09
C TYR A 44 5.12 0.46 15.30
N HIS A 45 5.46 1.34 16.24
CA HIS A 45 5.83 1.00 17.60
C HIS A 45 4.69 1.42 18.53
N ASN A 46 4.29 0.53 19.44
CA ASN A 46 3.14 0.70 20.34
C ASN A 46 3.54 0.91 21.81
N GLY A 47 4.82 1.20 22.10
CA GLY A 47 5.33 1.29 23.46
C GLY A 47 5.84 -0.02 24.05
N ASP A 48 5.87 -1.11 23.27
CA ASP A 48 6.41 -2.40 23.73
C ASP A 48 7.93 -2.49 23.56
N PHE A 49 8.58 -3.10 24.55
CA PHE A 49 10.04 -3.25 24.59
C PHE A 49 10.45 -4.71 24.74
N THR A 50 11.66 -5.02 24.28
CA THR A 50 12.34 -6.28 24.63
C THR A 50 12.78 -6.25 26.10
N ALA A 51 13.16 -7.40 26.66
CA ALA A 51 13.71 -7.46 28.00
C ALA A 51 15.01 -6.65 28.18
N ALA A 52 15.71 -6.34 27.08
CA ALA A 52 16.91 -5.51 27.06
C ALA A 52 16.61 -4.00 26.95
N GLY A 53 15.33 -3.59 26.90
CA GLY A 53 14.94 -2.19 26.78
C GLY A 53 14.93 -1.64 25.35
N LEU A 54 15.13 -2.49 24.33
CA LEU A 54 15.05 -2.09 22.92
C LEU A 54 13.59 -2.04 22.46
N LYS A 55 13.23 -1.03 21.65
CA LYS A 55 11.87 -0.87 21.10
C LYS A 55 11.50 -2.08 20.23
N ARG A 56 10.23 -2.50 20.29
CA ARG A 56 9.64 -3.45 19.35
C ARG A 56 8.86 -2.73 18.27
N ILE A 57 9.00 -3.18 17.04
CA ILE A 57 8.25 -2.70 15.88
C ILE A 57 7.34 -3.81 15.37
N ALA A 58 6.14 -3.43 14.94
CA ALA A 58 5.14 -4.30 14.35
C ALA A 58 4.88 -3.93 12.89
N TYR A 59 4.73 -4.96 12.08
CA TYR A 59 4.39 -4.92 10.66
C TYR A 59 3.10 -5.70 10.48
N GLU A 60 2.04 -5.03 10.07
CA GLU A 60 0.75 -5.67 9.87
C GLU A 60 0.42 -5.79 8.39
N VAL A 61 -0.09 -6.96 8.02
CA VAL A 61 -0.62 -7.23 6.68
C VAL A 61 -2.08 -7.64 6.83
N GLU A 62 -2.98 -6.84 6.28
CA GLU A 62 -4.40 -7.16 6.24
C GLU A 62 -4.69 -8.00 5.00
N ILE A 63 -5.27 -9.18 5.20
CA ILE A 63 -5.54 -10.16 4.15
C ILE A 63 -7.01 -10.49 4.18
N THR A 64 -7.71 -10.16 3.10
CA THR A 64 -9.12 -10.52 2.90
C THR A 64 -9.22 -11.48 1.73
N CYS A 65 -9.83 -12.65 1.91
CA CYS A 65 -10.01 -13.62 0.83
C CYS A 65 -11.44 -14.13 0.79
N VAL A 66 -11.88 -14.50 -0.42
CA VAL A 66 -13.12 -15.29 -0.62
C VAL A 66 -12.97 -16.70 -0.06
N ALA A 67 -14.09 -17.42 0.07
CA ALA A 67 -14.08 -18.81 0.50
C ALA A 67 -13.44 -19.75 -0.54
N GLY A 68 -12.82 -20.83 -0.07
CA GLY A 68 -12.33 -21.94 -0.89
C GLY A 68 -10.94 -21.74 -1.49
N VAL A 69 -10.18 -20.74 -1.04
CA VAL A 69 -8.82 -20.45 -1.55
C VAL A 69 -7.76 -20.64 -0.47
N THR A 70 -6.53 -20.86 -0.90
CA THR A 70 -5.32 -20.80 -0.06
C THR A 70 -4.41 -19.72 -0.60
N ILE A 71 -4.01 -18.77 0.24
CA ILE A 71 -3.04 -17.74 -0.11
C ILE A 71 -1.66 -18.11 0.39
N THR A 72 -0.64 -17.79 -0.40
CA THR A 72 0.75 -17.67 0.06
C THR A 72 1.18 -16.22 -0.07
N VAL A 73 1.63 -15.63 1.02
CA VAL A 73 2.14 -14.25 1.09
C VAL A 73 3.60 -14.32 1.51
N GLU A 74 4.44 -13.54 0.83
CA GLU A 74 5.81 -13.24 1.26
C GLU A 74 5.90 -11.75 1.57
N GLU A 75 6.65 -11.43 2.61
CA GLU A 75 6.80 -10.09 3.19
C GLU A 75 8.29 -9.80 3.37
N GLN A 76 8.68 -8.55 3.13
CA GLN A 76 10.04 -8.05 3.35
C GLN A 76 10.03 -6.74 4.11
N ARG A 77 10.87 -6.64 5.13
CA ARG A 77 11.07 -5.47 5.99
C ARG A 77 12.34 -4.76 5.58
N TRP A 78 12.25 -3.44 5.52
CA TRP A 78 13.30 -2.57 5.02
C TRP A 78 13.36 -1.28 5.84
N GLU A 79 14.53 -0.71 5.88
CA GLU A 79 14.82 0.65 6.34
C GLU A 79 15.01 1.54 5.08
N GLU A 80 14.51 2.78 5.07
CA GLU A 80 14.56 3.69 3.91
C GLU A 80 15.67 4.73 4.04
N ASP A 81 16.72 4.49 3.28
CA ASP A 81 17.88 5.35 3.20
C ASP A 81 17.69 6.48 2.16
N ALA A 82 17.65 7.74 2.58
CA ALA A 82 17.32 8.86 1.67
C ALA A 82 18.34 9.07 0.53
N ASN A 83 19.60 8.73 0.73
CA ASN A 83 20.69 8.95 -0.23
C ASN A 83 21.50 7.68 -0.56
N GLN A 84 21.08 6.52 -0.04
CA GLN A 84 21.76 5.25 -0.24
C GLN A 84 20.76 4.18 -0.68
N SER A 85 21.14 2.91 -0.61
CA SER A 85 20.22 1.81 -0.89
C SER A 85 19.57 1.38 0.42
N ASP A 86 18.25 1.31 0.42
CA ASP A 86 17.44 0.78 1.52
C ASP A 86 18.04 -0.51 2.10
N ASP A 87 18.11 -0.57 3.43
CA ASP A 87 18.67 -1.71 4.14
C ASP A 87 17.64 -2.81 4.35
N PHE A 88 18.00 -4.04 3.95
CA PHE A 88 17.14 -5.21 4.15
C PHE A 88 17.24 -5.72 5.58
N ILE A 89 16.13 -5.68 6.30
CA ILE A 89 16.06 -6.09 7.72
C ILE A 89 15.67 -7.56 7.88
N GLY A 90 14.82 -8.06 6.99
CA GLY A 90 14.43 -9.47 7.00
C GLY A 90 13.08 -9.73 6.35
N ASP A 91 12.81 -10.99 6.06
CA ASP A 91 11.57 -11.44 5.42
C ASP A 91 10.71 -12.30 6.33
N SER A 92 9.50 -12.61 5.88
CA SER A 92 8.57 -13.55 6.49
C SER A 92 7.63 -14.13 5.43
N SER A 93 7.04 -15.29 5.72
CA SER A 93 6.02 -15.88 4.83
C SER A 93 4.83 -16.44 5.60
N LEU A 94 3.66 -16.41 4.95
CA LEU A 94 2.41 -16.94 5.45
C LEU A 94 1.75 -17.81 4.38
N VAL A 95 1.34 -19.01 4.76
CA VAL A 95 0.39 -19.83 4.00
C VAL A 95 -0.89 -19.95 4.79
N ARG A 96 -2.03 -19.56 4.21
CA ARG A 96 -3.32 -19.56 4.91
C ARG A 96 -4.46 -20.02 4.00
N ALA A 97 -5.21 -21.02 4.46
CA ALA A 97 -6.46 -21.42 3.84
C ALA A 97 -7.63 -20.56 4.37
N PHE A 98 -8.58 -20.28 3.48
CA PHE A 98 -9.82 -19.55 3.75
C PHE A 98 -11.02 -20.45 3.40
N PRO A 99 -11.47 -21.34 4.32
CA PRO A 99 -12.63 -22.21 4.07
C PRO A 99 -13.93 -21.41 3.86
N THR A 100 -14.03 -20.27 4.53
CA THR A 100 -15.07 -19.25 4.37
C THR A 100 -14.42 -17.93 3.97
N ALA A 101 -15.21 -17.00 3.42
CA ALA A 101 -14.72 -15.65 3.20
C ALA A 101 -14.41 -15.00 4.55
N ASP A 102 -13.22 -14.41 4.68
CA ASP A 102 -12.73 -13.86 5.95
C ASP A 102 -11.65 -12.80 5.72
N THR A 103 -11.42 -11.99 6.75
CA THR A 103 -10.34 -11.02 6.83
C THR A 103 -9.50 -11.32 8.06
N ILE A 104 -8.18 -11.44 7.87
CA ILE A 104 -7.22 -11.60 8.95
C ILE A 104 -6.21 -10.46 8.93
N THR A 105 -5.65 -10.16 10.09
CA THR A 105 -4.43 -9.37 10.22
C THR A 105 -3.30 -10.32 10.58
N TRP A 106 -2.28 -10.38 9.73
CA TRP A 106 -1.03 -11.06 10.03
C TRP A 106 -0.03 -10.03 10.56
N THR A 107 0.35 -10.19 11.83
CA THR A 107 1.30 -9.30 12.50
C THR A 107 2.66 -9.98 12.61
N ILE A 108 3.69 -9.36 12.04
CA ILE A 108 5.09 -9.69 12.25
C ILE A 108 5.67 -8.68 13.25
N THR A 109 6.40 -9.15 14.25
CA THR A 109 7.06 -8.26 15.23
C THR A 109 8.55 -8.52 15.26
N GLY A 110 9.34 -7.46 15.39
CA GLY A 110 10.79 -7.52 15.56
C GLY A 110 11.29 -6.50 16.58
N THR A 111 12.56 -6.58 16.91
CA THR A 111 13.26 -5.45 17.54
C THR A 111 13.44 -4.37 16.47
N LEU A 112 13.24 -3.10 16.84
CA LEU A 112 13.62 -1.98 15.97
C LEU A 112 15.12 -2.10 15.70
N PRO A 113 15.55 -2.21 14.44
CA PRO A 113 16.98 -2.19 14.16
C PRO A 113 17.57 -0.82 14.53
N ASP A 114 18.88 -0.80 14.66
CA ASP A 114 19.70 0.41 14.80
C ASP A 114 20.71 0.25 13.67
N THR A 115 20.30 0.62 12.45
CA THR A 115 21.05 0.37 11.22
C THR A 115 21.99 1.51 10.87
N ASP A 116 21.76 2.69 11.44
CA ASP A 116 22.52 3.89 11.12
C ASP A 116 23.68 4.21 12.08
N ASP A 117 24.58 5.04 11.57
CA ASP A 117 25.73 5.56 12.30
C ASP A 117 25.32 6.45 13.50
N LEU A 118 26.28 6.77 14.38
CA LEU A 118 26.12 7.56 15.62
C LEU A 118 25.36 8.91 15.54
N PHE A 119 24.95 9.36 14.36
CA PHE A 119 24.29 10.63 14.11
C PHE A 119 22.87 10.52 13.58
N ASP A 120 22.43 9.34 13.14
CA ASP A 120 21.00 9.11 12.97
C ASP A 120 20.40 8.60 14.27
N MET A 121 19.22 9.11 14.59
CA MET A 121 18.48 8.70 15.77
C MET A 121 17.09 8.21 15.40
N TYR A 122 16.79 8.07 14.12
CA TYR A 122 15.54 7.59 13.57
C TYR A 122 15.80 6.46 12.59
N GLU A 123 14.85 5.53 12.51
CA GLU A 123 14.85 4.46 11.53
C GLU A 123 13.60 4.58 10.67
N GLU A 124 13.74 4.64 9.34
CA GLU A 124 12.67 4.85 8.37
C GLU A 124 12.08 3.52 7.88
N MET A 125 11.38 2.84 8.80
CA MET A 125 10.91 1.49 8.57
C MET A 125 9.72 1.39 7.60
N TYR A 126 9.77 0.43 6.68
CA TYR A 126 8.64 0.04 5.82
C TYR A 126 8.62 -1.47 5.52
N GLN A 127 7.53 -1.94 4.91
CA GLN A 127 7.42 -3.32 4.43
C GLN A 127 6.94 -3.39 2.97
N LYS A 128 7.26 -4.51 2.31
CA LYS A 128 6.76 -4.89 0.98
C LYS A 128 6.12 -6.27 1.08
N VAL A 129 5.02 -6.49 0.35
CA VAL A 129 4.37 -7.79 0.25
C VAL A 129 4.06 -8.16 -1.19
N HIS A 130 4.11 -9.45 -1.49
CA HIS A 130 3.53 -10.02 -2.72
C HIS A 130 2.91 -11.37 -2.40
N PHE A 131 1.98 -11.82 -3.24
CA PHE A 131 1.23 -13.03 -2.94
C PHE A 131 0.82 -13.80 -4.18
N LYS A 132 0.45 -15.06 -3.97
CA LYS A 132 -0.21 -15.90 -4.96
C LYS A 132 -1.34 -16.68 -4.29
N VAL A 133 -2.33 -17.08 -5.09
CA VAL A 133 -3.54 -17.74 -4.61
C VAL A 133 -3.72 -19.07 -5.32
N THR A 134 -3.97 -20.11 -4.53
CA THR A 134 -4.36 -21.44 -4.99
C THR A 134 -5.87 -21.62 -4.81
N SER A 135 -6.55 -22.02 -5.87
CA SER A 135 -7.99 -22.37 -5.88
C SER A 135 -8.16 -23.73 -6.55
N GLY A 136 -8.46 -24.75 -5.74
CA GLY A 136 -8.46 -26.14 -6.19
C GLY A 136 -7.08 -26.54 -6.75
N PRO A 137 -6.98 -27.05 -8.00
CA PRO A 137 -5.70 -27.46 -8.60
C PRO A 137 -4.91 -26.30 -9.24
N VAL A 138 -5.48 -25.08 -9.30
CA VAL A 138 -4.88 -23.95 -10.01
C VAL A 138 -4.21 -23.01 -9.02
N THR A 139 -2.97 -22.61 -9.28
CA THR A 139 -2.25 -21.56 -8.52
C THR A 139 -1.91 -20.41 -9.44
N SER A 140 -2.15 -19.18 -8.98
CA SER A 140 -1.80 -17.97 -9.72
C SER A 140 -0.29 -17.77 -9.82
N GLY A 141 0.14 -16.87 -10.71
CA GLY A 141 1.45 -16.22 -10.58
C GLY A 141 1.50 -15.35 -9.32
N TRP A 142 2.72 -14.96 -8.92
CA TRP A 142 2.91 -13.95 -7.90
C TRP A 142 2.44 -12.58 -8.40
N THR A 143 1.87 -11.78 -7.51
CA THR A 143 1.63 -10.36 -7.76
C THR A 143 2.96 -9.60 -7.80
N ASN A 144 2.92 -8.33 -8.21
CA ASN A 144 4.03 -7.42 -7.94
C ASN A 144 4.16 -7.19 -6.43
N TRP A 145 5.33 -6.70 -6.02
CA TRP A 145 5.55 -6.21 -4.66
C TRP A 145 4.78 -4.91 -4.44
N GLU A 146 3.92 -4.90 -3.42
CA GLU A 146 3.23 -3.73 -2.92
C GLU A 146 3.97 -3.19 -1.69
N ARG A 147 4.25 -1.89 -1.64
CA ARG A 147 4.97 -1.23 -0.54
C ARG A 147 3.99 -0.54 0.42
N SER A 148 4.25 -0.63 1.73
CA SER A 148 3.54 0.19 2.72
C SER A 148 3.99 1.66 2.68
N GLY A 149 3.33 2.52 3.46
CA GLY A 149 3.95 3.78 3.85
C GLY A 149 5.16 3.54 4.78
N VAL A 150 6.03 4.55 4.87
CA VAL A 150 7.22 4.57 5.72
C VAL A 150 6.87 5.12 7.11
N ARG A 151 7.54 4.62 8.14
CA ARG A 151 7.44 5.10 9.51
C ARG A 151 8.84 5.39 10.06
N SER A 152 9.11 6.67 10.30
CA SER A 152 10.26 7.10 11.09
C SER A 152 10.00 6.83 12.59
N ILE A 153 10.92 6.12 13.24
CA ILE A 153 10.86 5.77 14.67
C ILE A 153 12.19 6.11 15.31
N HIS A 154 12.17 6.91 16.38
CA HIS A 154 13.38 7.19 17.14
C HIS A 154 13.94 5.90 17.74
N VAL A 155 15.25 5.67 17.72
CA VAL A 155 15.90 4.51 18.38
C VAL A 155 15.93 4.62 19.90
#